data_AF-A0A9D2U6M1-F1
#
_entry.id   AF-A0A9D2U6M1-F1
#
_cell.length_a   1.000
_cell.length_b   1.000
_cell.length_c   1.000
_cell.angle_alpha   90.00
_cell.angle_beta   90.00
_cell.angle_gamma   90.00
#
_symmetry.space_group_name_H-M   'P 1'
#
loop_
_entity.id
_entity.type
_entity.pdbx_description
1 polymer ?
#
loop_
_entity_poly.entity_id
_entity_poly.type
_entity_poly.pdbx_seq_one_letter_code
_entity_poly.pdbx_strand_id
1 'polypeptide(L)'
;MENIRLLDCTLRDGGYINQWDFGEKTIQSIIARLTEAGADIIEIGFLRNCTWDKDKTVFSSIRELKKLLPVNPGETRFAAMALHNQYDVENLEPCDGSVEIIRVTFHDYDIDEGLAFCAKVKEKGYQLFVNPINIMGYSDRQLLDLLEKVNRLHPYGFSIVDTFGSMTGKELIRIYSLCENNLEKDIVLGLHLHENMAQSFSLAQSFLKMREPARSCILDASLNGMGRVPGNLCIELIMDYLNKHFGKSYDIDPVLDAIEESISPIKKLEPWGYMAEYFLSAKYNLHRNYAEYLLTKGSLSSRDMHQILQMIPEEKKSVFDQKYMEYLYHQYENHTVSDEKTLEALKKAFSGKKVLLLAPGPGLEKYRRQTEEYRKAQSPISVSVNFFYDRQEDGYAFFSNSKRFQEYRSLRKSGIQVILTSNISSGIRPQDHVINLYRLSSEEEGSGNSGILLLKLMVLLGVKEAALAGFDGYRKGGKNYLPGYFGGFSGTPLGDNQKIAGEIKKIREKLPVTFVTPSVYEEEM
;
A
#
# COMPACT_ATOMS: atom_id res chain seq x y z
N MET A 1 2.24 35.07 21.31
CA MET A 1 3.10 34.02 20.71
C MET A 1 2.82 32.62 21.30
N GLU A 2 2.09 32.52 22.42
CA GLU A 2 1.71 31.24 23.07
C GLU A 2 0.65 30.40 22.31
N ASN A 3 0.14 30.88 21.18
CA ASN A 3 -1.02 30.32 20.49
C ASN A 3 -0.68 29.25 19.43
N ILE A 4 0.59 28.86 19.28
CA ILE A 4 1.01 27.80 18.35
C ILE A 4 1.82 26.78 19.14
N ARG A 5 1.45 25.51 19.05
CA ARG A 5 2.18 24.39 19.64
C ARG A 5 2.39 23.29 18.62
N LEU A 6 3.46 22.52 18.78
CA LEU A 6 3.74 21.32 18.02
C LEU A 6 3.44 20.08 18.86
N LEU A 7 2.88 19.06 18.20
CA LEU A 7 2.68 17.74 18.76
C LEU A 7 3.46 16.72 17.93
N ASP A 8 4.42 16.04 18.55
CA ASP A 8 5.06 14.87 17.95
C ASP A 8 4.15 13.64 18.07
N CYS A 9 3.89 12.97 16.95
CA CYS A 9 3.10 11.74 16.89
C CYS A 9 3.91 10.53 16.41
N THR A 10 5.25 10.56 16.52
CA THR A 10 6.14 9.48 16.05
C THR A 10 5.82 8.16 16.74
N LEU A 11 5.64 8.19 18.06
CA LEU A 11 5.36 6.99 18.87
C LEU A 11 3.90 6.50 18.77
N ARG A 12 3.01 7.26 18.12
CA ARG A 12 1.60 6.90 17.91
C ARG A 12 1.32 6.54 16.46
N ASP A 13 1.47 7.49 15.55
CA ASP A 13 1.21 7.29 14.12
C ASP A 13 2.36 6.52 13.45
N GLY A 14 3.61 6.84 13.81
CA GLY A 14 4.77 6.10 13.31
C GLY A 14 4.71 4.61 13.67
N GLY A 15 4.03 4.26 14.76
CA GLY A 15 3.79 2.88 15.15
C GLY A 15 3.06 2.01 14.11
N TYR A 16 2.37 2.60 13.12
CA TYR A 16 1.82 1.83 12.00
C TYR A 16 2.89 1.16 11.13
N ILE A 17 4.13 1.65 11.13
CA ILE A 17 5.24 1.10 10.34
C ILE A 17 5.82 -0.17 10.97
N ASN A 18 5.96 -0.20 12.29
CA ASN A 18 6.63 -1.27 13.05
C ASN A 18 5.71 -1.96 14.06
N GLN A 19 4.39 -1.85 13.90
CA GLN A 19 3.39 -2.42 14.83
C GLN A 19 3.57 -1.92 16.28
N TRP A 20 3.95 -0.65 16.43
CA TRP A 20 4.24 0.02 17.69
C TRP A 20 5.40 -0.59 18.49
N ASP A 21 6.18 -1.50 17.90
CA ASP A 21 7.29 -2.20 18.53
C ASP A 21 8.61 -1.46 18.27
N PHE A 22 8.91 -0.50 19.15
CA PHE A 22 10.09 0.35 19.06
C PHE A 22 11.24 -0.16 19.95
N GLY A 23 10.92 -0.94 20.98
CA GLY A 23 11.83 -1.28 22.07
C GLY A 23 11.87 -0.22 23.16
N GLU A 24 11.84 -0.64 24.43
CA GLU A 24 11.72 0.22 25.62
C GLU A 24 12.75 1.35 25.63
N LYS A 25 14.01 1.02 25.35
CA LYS A 25 15.12 2.00 25.32
C LYS A 25 14.97 3.01 24.19
N THR A 26 14.52 2.58 23.02
CA THR A 26 14.29 3.44 21.86
C THR A 26 13.15 4.41 22.16
N ILE A 27 12.06 3.93 22.78
CA ILE A 27 10.93 4.76 23.20
C ILE A 27 11.41 5.86 24.15
N GLN A 28 12.13 5.49 25.21
CA GLN A 28 12.67 6.44 26.17
C GLN A 28 13.64 7.44 25.53
N SER A 29 14.49 6.97 24.60
CA SER A 29 15.42 7.84 23.86
C SER A 29 14.68 8.86 22.99
N ILE A 30 13.68 8.43 22.22
CA ILE A 30 12.85 9.34 21.40
C ILE A 30 12.18 10.40 22.27
N ILE A 31 11.55 9.99 23.40
CA ILE A 31 10.89 10.94 24.31
C ILE A 31 11.89 11.94 24.88
N ALA A 32 13.05 11.46 25.34
CA ALA A 32 14.08 12.31 25.92
C ALA A 32 14.61 13.34 24.91
N ARG A 33 14.90 12.92 23.67
CA ARG A 33 15.40 13.81 22.62
C ARG A 33 14.37 14.84 22.17
N LEU A 34 13.10 14.45 22.05
CA LEU A 34 12.02 15.39 21.75
C LEU A 34 11.76 16.38 22.90
N THR A 35 11.91 15.93 24.14
CA THR A 35 11.83 16.79 25.34
C THR A 35 12.99 17.78 25.37
N GLU A 36 14.21 17.32 25.10
CA GLU A 36 15.43 18.15 24.97
C GLU A 36 15.29 19.20 23.86
N ALA A 37 14.67 18.81 22.73
CA ALA A 37 14.33 19.71 21.63
C ALA A 37 13.30 20.80 21.97
N GLY A 38 12.63 20.68 23.11
CA GLY A 38 11.56 21.59 23.52
C GLY A 38 10.25 21.39 22.75
N ALA A 39 9.95 20.18 22.27
CA ALA A 39 8.65 19.87 21.66
C ALA A 39 7.52 20.18 22.67
N ASP A 40 6.46 20.87 22.25
CA ASP A 40 5.41 21.29 23.19
C ASP A 40 4.60 20.09 23.73
N ILE A 41 4.32 19.11 22.85
CA ILE A 41 3.52 17.91 23.17
C ILE A 41 4.15 16.68 22.50
N ILE A 42 4.21 15.56 23.22
CA ILE A 42 4.61 14.26 22.67
C ILE A 42 3.48 13.25 22.87
N GLU A 43 2.98 12.65 21.79
CA GLU A 43 1.94 11.64 21.81
C GLU A 43 2.52 10.22 21.92
N ILE A 44 2.31 9.60 23.09
CA ILE A 44 2.88 8.31 23.47
C ILE A 44 1.84 7.20 23.18
N GLY A 45 1.66 6.89 21.90
CA GLY A 45 0.97 5.67 21.50
C GLY A 45 -0.55 5.64 21.66
N PHE A 46 -1.10 4.42 21.67
CA PHE A 46 -2.54 4.16 21.81
C PHE A 46 -2.89 3.58 23.19
N LEU A 47 -4.08 3.95 23.67
CA LEU A 47 -4.82 3.20 24.69
C LEU A 47 -5.67 2.13 24.01
N ARG A 48 -5.53 0.87 24.44
CA ARG A 48 -6.29 -0.28 23.92
C ARG A 48 -6.57 -1.30 25.01
N ASN A 49 -7.61 -2.10 24.81
CA ASN A 49 -7.89 -3.27 25.65
C ASN A 49 -6.88 -4.39 25.33
N CYS A 50 -5.70 -4.35 25.94
CA CYS A 50 -4.61 -5.29 25.69
C CYS A 50 -3.80 -5.60 26.95
N THR A 51 -2.89 -6.57 26.86
CA THR A 51 -1.80 -6.73 27.82
C THR A 51 -0.63 -5.87 27.37
N TRP A 52 -0.13 -5.00 28.25
CA TRP A 52 0.99 -4.12 27.92
C TRP A 52 2.32 -4.87 27.80
N ASP A 53 3.10 -4.46 26.80
CA ASP A 53 4.47 -4.84 26.56
C ASP A 53 5.34 -3.58 26.62
N LYS A 54 6.41 -3.61 27.42
CA LYS A 54 7.31 -2.47 27.64
C LYS A 54 8.03 -2.02 26.37
N ASP A 55 8.17 -2.91 25.39
CA ASP A 55 8.80 -2.61 24.10
C ASP A 55 7.81 -1.96 23.11
N LYS A 56 6.53 -1.81 23.50
CA LYS A 56 5.47 -1.28 22.65
C LYS A 56 4.81 -0.02 23.20
N THR A 57 4.39 0.86 22.29
CA THR A 57 3.60 2.06 22.60
C THR A 57 2.09 1.81 22.47
N VAL A 58 1.62 0.71 23.04
CA VAL A 58 0.19 0.39 23.16
C VAL A 58 -0.08 -0.02 24.60
N PHE A 59 -0.90 0.76 25.28
CA PHE A 59 -1.07 0.69 26.74
C PHE A 59 -2.51 0.33 27.10
N SER A 60 -2.68 -0.38 28.21
CA SER A 60 -4.02 -0.63 28.77
C SER A 60 -4.46 0.49 29.73
N SER A 61 -3.50 1.28 30.23
CA SER A 61 -3.71 2.29 31.26
C SER A 61 -2.65 3.38 31.24
N ILE A 62 -2.95 4.54 31.84
CA ILE A 62 -1.98 5.63 31.99
C ILE A 62 -0.88 5.25 32.98
N ARG A 63 -1.19 4.40 33.98
CA ARG A 63 -0.19 3.86 34.89
C ARG A 63 0.94 3.08 34.20
N GLU A 64 0.66 2.45 33.08
CA GLU A 64 1.68 1.74 32.30
C GLU A 64 2.48 2.72 31.44
N LEU A 65 1.80 3.60 30.72
CA LEU A 65 2.42 4.64 29.89
C LEU A 65 3.42 5.47 30.68
N LYS A 66 3.04 5.91 31.89
CA LYS A 66 3.90 6.78 32.71
C LYS A 66 5.21 6.15 33.17
N LYS A 67 5.38 4.83 33.04
CA LYS A 67 6.67 4.15 33.31
C LYS A 67 7.74 4.48 32.26
N LEU A 68 7.33 4.92 31.07
CA LEU A 68 8.23 5.29 29.98
C LEU A 68 8.52 6.79 29.92
N LEU A 69 7.82 7.60 30.72
CA LEU A 69 7.98 9.05 30.73
C LEU A 69 9.27 9.46 31.47
N PRO A 70 9.92 10.56 31.05
CA PRO A 70 11.08 11.10 31.74
C PRO A 70 10.69 11.65 33.12
N VAL A 71 11.63 11.61 34.06
CA VAL A 71 11.42 12.15 35.42
C VAL A 71 11.24 13.68 35.40
N ASN A 72 11.95 14.37 34.50
CA ASN A 72 11.93 15.82 34.38
C ASN A 72 11.56 16.22 32.93
N PRO A 73 10.27 16.36 32.60
CA PRO A 73 9.82 16.72 31.25
C PRO A 73 9.95 18.23 30.93
N GLY A 74 10.31 19.06 31.91
CA GLY A 74 10.28 20.52 31.76
C GLY A 74 8.87 21.00 31.43
N GLU A 75 8.72 21.78 30.37
CA GLU A 75 7.43 22.30 29.87
C GLU A 75 6.75 21.33 28.87
N THR A 76 7.39 20.22 28.53
CA THR A 76 6.87 19.25 27.55
C THR A 76 5.67 18.51 28.14
N ARG A 77 4.58 18.45 27.37
CA ARG A 77 3.34 17.79 27.80
C ARG A 77 3.17 16.46 27.09
N PHE A 78 2.46 15.52 27.71
CA PHE A 78 2.24 14.19 27.12
C PHE A 78 0.79 13.98 26.72
N ALA A 79 0.61 13.30 25.59
CA ALA A 79 -0.67 12.90 25.05
C ALA A 79 -0.75 11.39 24.80
N ALA A 80 -1.96 10.84 24.76
CA ALA A 80 -2.22 9.50 24.26
C ALA A 80 -3.50 9.50 23.40
N MET A 81 -3.61 8.55 22.48
CA MET A 81 -4.81 8.42 21.63
C MET A 81 -5.64 7.20 22.01
N ALA A 82 -6.97 7.35 22.05
CA ALA A 82 -7.92 6.25 22.18
C ALA A 82 -8.87 6.23 20.98
N LEU A 83 -9.11 5.03 20.42
CA LEU A 83 -10.19 4.81 19.48
C LEU A 83 -11.39 4.26 20.26
N HIS A 84 -12.53 4.95 20.17
CA HIS A 84 -13.66 4.75 21.07
C HIS A 84 -14.16 3.28 21.14
N ASN A 85 -14.00 2.50 20.07
CA ASN A 85 -14.43 1.10 19.98
C ASN A 85 -13.31 0.06 20.21
N GLN A 86 -12.07 0.49 20.49
CA GLN A 86 -10.94 -0.41 20.78
C GLN A 86 -10.41 -0.28 22.22
N TYR A 87 -10.95 0.65 22.99
CA TYR A 87 -10.58 0.87 24.38
C TYR A 87 -11.84 1.02 25.23
N ASP A 88 -11.86 0.39 26.39
CA ASP A 88 -12.91 0.63 27.39
C ASP A 88 -12.49 1.82 28.25
N VAL A 89 -13.24 2.92 28.14
CA VAL A 89 -12.98 4.16 28.89
C VAL A 89 -13.07 3.97 30.40
N GLU A 90 -13.74 2.91 30.88
CA GLU A 90 -13.75 2.61 32.32
C GLU A 90 -12.36 2.21 32.84
N ASN A 91 -11.47 1.70 31.96
CA ASN A 91 -10.08 1.43 32.29
C ASN A 91 -9.20 2.68 32.41
N LEU A 92 -9.68 3.84 31.92
CA LEU A 92 -8.96 5.10 32.02
C LEU A 92 -9.01 5.62 33.46
N GLU A 93 -7.86 5.79 34.10
CA GLU A 93 -7.80 6.32 35.46
C GLU A 93 -8.12 7.83 35.48
N PRO A 94 -8.54 8.42 36.62
CA PRO A 94 -8.56 9.87 36.77
C PRO A 94 -7.21 10.50 36.45
N CYS A 95 -7.22 11.65 35.79
CA CYS A 95 -6.00 12.36 35.39
C CYS A 95 -5.15 12.71 36.61
N ASP A 96 -3.92 12.18 36.65
CA ASP A 96 -2.93 12.46 37.70
C ASP A 96 -1.90 13.52 37.28
N GLY A 97 -2.07 14.11 36.09
CA GLY A 97 -1.19 15.11 35.50
C GLY A 97 0.04 14.55 34.76
N SER A 98 0.28 13.23 34.77
CA SER A 98 1.41 12.64 34.04
C SER A 98 1.19 12.61 32.52
N VAL A 99 -0.05 12.36 32.10
CA VAL A 99 -0.52 12.51 30.72
C VAL A 99 -1.73 13.42 30.77
N GLU A 100 -1.60 14.61 30.22
CA GLU A 100 -2.62 15.64 30.37
C GLU A 100 -3.66 15.58 29.25
N ILE A 101 -3.27 15.11 28.07
CA ILE A 101 -4.09 15.17 26.86
C ILE A 101 -4.51 13.77 26.42
N ILE A 102 -5.81 13.57 26.21
CA ILE A 102 -6.33 12.35 25.58
C ILE A 102 -7.03 12.75 24.29
N ARG A 103 -6.56 12.16 23.19
CA ARG A 103 -7.12 12.36 21.85
C ARG A 103 -8.06 11.22 21.54
N VAL A 104 -9.33 11.52 21.29
CA VAL A 104 -10.32 10.49 20.99
C VAL A 104 -10.67 10.55 19.52
N THR A 105 -10.52 9.41 18.86
CA THR A 105 -10.82 9.26 17.44
C THR A 105 -12.05 8.37 17.21
N PHE A 106 -12.83 8.69 16.17
CA PHE A 106 -14.05 7.97 15.78
C PHE A 106 -14.40 8.23 14.31
N HIS A 107 -15.17 7.33 13.72
CA HIS A 107 -15.66 7.46 12.35
C HIS A 107 -16.92 8.33 12.27
N ASP A 108 -17.24 8.78 11.06
CA ASP A 108 -18.43 9.58 10.73
C ASP A 108 -19.77 8.88 11.04
N TYR A 109 -19.79 7.55 11.03
CA TYR A 109 -20.95 6.75 11.38
C TYR A 109 -21.10 6.46 12.89
N ASP A 110 -20.08 6.74 13.71
CA ASP A 110 -20.06 6.50 15.17
C ASP A 110 -19.92 7.82 15.98
N ILE A 111 -20.44 8.94 15.45
CA ILE A 111 -20.22 10.27 16.05
C ILE A 111 -20.79 10.36 17.46
N ASP A 112 -22.00 9.86 17.70
CA ASP A 112 -22.67 10.02 18.98
C ASP A 112 -22.02 9.14 20.07
N GLU A 113 -21.65 7.91 19.73
CA GLU A 113 -20.87 7.00 20.57
C GLU A 113 -19.49 7.57 20.87
N GLY A 114 -18.80 8.09 19.85
CA GLY A 114 -17.51 8.74 19.98
C GLY A 114 -17.55 9.96 20.90
N LEU A 115 -18.57 10.81 20.80
CA LEU A 115 -18.75 11.98 21.67
C LEU A 115 -19.17 11.60 23.09
N ALA A 116 -19.94 10.53 23.28
CA ALA A 116 -20.22 9.99 24.61
C ALA A 116 -18.95 9.46 25.30
N PHE A 117 -18.08 8.79 24.54
CA PHE A 117 -16.75 8.39 25.01
C PHE A 117 -15.92 9.62 25.42
N CYS A 118 -15.91 10.64 24.58
CA CYS A 118 -15.22 11.91 24.85
C CYS A 118 -15.69 12.56 26.16
N ALA A 119 -17.00 12.59 26.42
CA ALA A 119 -17.54 13.15 27.66
C ALA A 119 -16.96 12.45 28.90
N LYS A 120 -16.88 11.12 28.90
CA LYS A 120 -16.28 10.34 30.00
C LYS A 120 -14.79 10.62 30.18
N VAL A 121 -14.04 10.80 29.10
CA VAL A 121 -12.63 11.21 29.15
C VAL A 121 -12.49 12.59 29.81
N LYS A 122 -13.35 13.54 29.45
CA LYS A 122 -13.37 14.89 30.04
C LYS A 122 -13.76 14.86 31.52
N GLU A 123 -14.72 14.03 31.92
CA GLU A 123 -15.13 13.84 33.32
C GLU A 123 -13.98 13.32 34.20
N LYS A 124 -13.07 12.52 33.64
CA LYS A 124 -11.86 12.03 34.33
C LYS A 124 -10.77 13.10 34.48
N GLY A 125 -10.98 14.32 33.98
CA GLY A 125 -10.10 15.47 34.18
C GLY A 125 -9.01 15.66 33.12
N TYR A 126 -9.06 14.92 32.01
CA TYR A 126 -8.10 15.09 30.91
C TYR A 126 -8.47 16.28 30.01
N GLN A 127 -7.45 16.90 29.42
CA GLN A 127 -7.64 17.81 28.29
C GLN A 127 -7.98 17.00 27.04
N LEU A 128 -9.28 16.91 26.77
CA LEU A 128 -9.82 16.16 25.65
C LEU A 128 -9.55 16.86 24.31
N PHE A 129 -9.08 16.08 23.34
CA PHE A 129 -9.07 16.43 21.93
C PHE A 129 -10.02 15.54 21.14
N VAL A 130 -10.91 16.16 20.35
CA VAL A 130 -11.84 15.45 19.46
C VAL A 130 -11.21 15.34 18.07
N ASN A 131 -11.04 14.10 17.58
CA ASN A 131 -10.34 13.81 16.33
C ASN A 131 -11.22 12.96 15.37
N PRO A 132 -12.18 13.57 14.66
CA PRO A 132 -12.98 12.83 13.69
C PRO A 132 -12.10 12.30 12.54
N ILE A 133 -12.29 11.02 12.19
CA ILE A 133 -11.60 10.39 11.06
C ILE A 133 -12.21 10.87 9.74
N ASN A 134 -11.37 11.06 8.72
CA ASN A 134 -11.78 11.39 7.35
C ASN A 134 -12.66 12.64 7.28
N ILE A 135 -12.20 13.76 7.85
CA ILE A 135 -12.96 15.03 7.82
C ILE A 135 -13.29 15.50 6.39
N MET A 136 -12.49 15.06 5.41
CA MET A 136 -12.71 15.28 3.98
C MET A 136 -14.00 14.63 3.44
N GLY A 137 -14.48 13.56 4.09
CA GLY A 137 -15.74 12.89 3.73
C GLY A 137 -17.00 13.61 4.20
N TYR A 138 -16.88 14.64 5.05
CA TYR A 138 -18.03 15.36 5.61
C TYR A 138 -18.51 16.42 4.61
N SER A 139 -19.82 16.41 4.33
CA SER A 139 -20.49 17.57 3.76
C SER A 139 -20.42 18.76 4.72
N ASP A 140 -20.56 19.98 4.19
CA ASP A 140 -20.58 21.20 5.02
C ASP A 140 -21.63 21.09 6.14
N ARG A 141 -22.82 20.54 5.84
CA ARG A 141 -23.89 20.39 6.84
C ARG A 141 -23.49 19.42 7.95
N GLN A 142 -22.95 18.25 7.60
CA GLN A 142 -22.50 17.26 8.59
C GLN A 142 -21.38 17.81 9.47
N LEU A 143 -20.44 18.56 8.90
CA LEU A 143 -19.37 19.19 9.67
C LEU A 143 -19.93 20.26 10.62
N LEU A 144 -20.87 21.09 10.17
CA LEU A 144 -21.54 22.07 11.04
C LEU A 144 -22.31 21.41 12.19
N ASP A 145 -23.04 20.33 11.90
CA ASP A 145 -23.76 19.56 12.93
C ASP A 145 -22.78 18.94 13.95
N LEU A 146 -21.63 18.44 13.49
CA LEU A 146 -20.56 17.95 14.38
C LEU A 146 -19.98 19.08 15.24
N LEU A 147 -19.66 20.24 14.64
CA LEU A 147 -19.10 21.39 15.38
C LEU A 147 -20.06 21.90 16.45
N GLU A 148 -21.37 21.89 16.20
CA GLU A 148 -22.38 22.25 17.21
C GLU A 148 -22.34 21.28 18.40
N LYS A 149 -22.26 19.96 18.14
CA LYS A 149 -22.12 18.96 19.20
C LYS A 149 -20.80 19.12 19.96
N VAL A 150 -19.71 19.42 19.26
CA VAL A 150 -18.39 19.70 19.85
C VAL A 150 -18.44 20.93 20.75
N ASN A 151 -19.10 22.01 20.36
CA ASN A 151 -19.27 23.19 21.21
C ASN A 151 -20.05 22.87 22.49
N ARG A 152 -21.09 22.03 22.42
CA ARG A 152 -21.83 21.60 23.61
C ARG A 152 -20.97 20.76 24.56
N LEU A 153 -20.12 19.89 24.01
CA LEU A 153 -19.14 19.11 24.77
C LEU A 153 -18.02 20.00 25.34
N HIS A 154 -17.66 21.07 24.63
CA HIS A 154 -16.64 22.07 24.93
C HIS A 154 -15.28 21.43 25.30
N PRO A 155 -14.66 20.64 24.40
CA PRO A 155 -13.36 19.99 24.66
C PRO A 155 -12.22 21.02 24.72
N TYR A 156 -11.04 20.58 25.16
CA TYR A 156 -9.85 21.41 25.09
C TYR A 156 -9.47 21.71 23.62
N GLY A 157 -9.65 20.75 22.71
CA GLY A 157 -9.41 20.97 21.30
C GLY A 157 -10.19 20.07 20.35
N PHE A 158 -10.18 20.47 19.08
CA PHE A 158 -10.77 19.76 17.93
C PHE A 158 -9.75 19.71 16.79
N SER A 159 -9.52 18.53 16.20
CA SER A 159 -8.53 18.36 15.13
C SER A 159 -9.18 18.28 13.75
N ILE A 160 -8.62 19.01 12.79
CA ILE A 160 -8.79 18.77 11.35
C ILE A 160 -7.81 17.65 10.96
N VAL A 161 -8.32 16.50 10.52
CA VAL A 161 -7.51 15.30 10.22
C VAL A 161 -7.64 14.89 8.76
N ASP A 162 -6.57 15.07 7.98
CA ASP A 162 -6.50 14.64 6.57
C ASP A 162 -6.14 13.14 6.45
N THR A 163 -7.02 12.26 6.92
CA THR A 163 -6.75 10.81 7.05
C THR A 163 -6.29 10.13 5.74
N PHE A 164 -6.75 10.60 4.59
CA PHE A 164 -6.40 10.01 3.29
C PHE A 164 -5.30 10.77 2.54
N GLY A 165 -4.76 11.85 3.12
CA GLY A 165 -3.78 12.71 2.47
C GLY A 165 -4.31 13.37 1.20
N SER A 166 -5.63 13.58 1.13
CA SER A 166 -6.35 14.07 -0.06
C SER A 166 -6.62 15.57 0.00
N MET A 167 -6.29 16.22 1.12
CA MET A 167 -6.54 17.64 1.31
C MET A 167 -5.66 18.48 0.38
N THR A 168 -6.29 19.32 -0.44
CA THR A 168 -5.61 20.38 -1.18
C THR A 168 -5.71 21.73 -0.44
N GLY A 169 -5.00 22.75 -0.92
CA GLY A 169 -5.10 24.09 -0.33
C GLY A 169 -6.52 24.68 -0.35
N LYS A 170 -7.33 24.35 -1.37
CA LYS A 170 -8.74 24.77 -1.43
C LYS A 170 -9.58 24.10 -0.33
N GLU A 171 -9.33 22.82 -0.09
CA GLU A 171 -10.09 22.02 0.88
C GLU A 171 -9.70 22.40 2.30
N LEU A 172 -8.42 22.68 2.54
CA LEU A 172 -7.93 23.26 3.79
C LEU A 172 -8.63 24.60 4.08
N ILE A 173 -8.70 25.51 3.11
CA ILE A 173 -9.40 26.80 3.26
C ILE A 173 -10.88 26.58 3.61
N ARG A 174 -11.57 25.68 2.89
CA ARG A 174 -12.99 25.37 3.16
C ARG A 174 -13.19 24.88 4.59
N ILE A 175 -12.48 23.82 4.99
CA ILE A 175 -12.66 23.16 6.29
C ILE A 175 -12.25 24.09 7.42
N TYR A 176 -11.11 24.77 7.30
CA TYR A 176 -10.69 25.77 8.29
C TYR A 176 -11.73 26.87 8.44
N SER A 177 -12.27 27.40 7.35
CA SER A 177 -13.29 28.45 7.42
C SER A 177 -14.55 27.99 8.15
N LEU A 178 -14.99 26.75 7.93
CA LEU A 178 -16.12 26.17 8.66
C LEU A 178 -15.79 26.02 10.16
N CYS A 179 -14.61 25.50 10.50
CA CYS A 179 -14.18 25.38 11.90
C CYS A 179 -14.05 26.74 12.59
N GLU A 180 -13.31 27.69 12.01
CA GLU A 180 -13.02 28.98 12.64
C GLU A 180 -14.27 29.83 12.90
N ASN A 181 -15.27 29.75 12.01
CA ASN A 181 -16.51 30.53 12.13
C ASN A 181 -17.58 29.89 13.01
N ASN A 182 -17.48 28.58 13.30
CA ASN A 182 -18.55 27.85 14.00
C ASN A 182 -18.07 27.15 15.28
N LEU A 183 -16.77 27.05 15.52
CA LEU A 183 -16.20 26.51 16.75
C LEU A 183 -15.92 27.64 17.76
N GLU A 184 -16.32 27.45 19.01
CA GLU A 184 -16.07 28.41 20.10
C GLU A 184 -14.61 28.83 20.17
N LYS A 185 -14.33 30.13 20.38
CA LYS A 185 -13.01 30.75 20.14
C LYS A 185 -11.88 30.23 21.04
N ASP A 186 -12.23 29.69 22.20
CA ASP A 186 -11.31 29.14 23.18
C ASP A 186 -10.96 27.66 22.94
N ILE A 187 -11.70 26.95 22.08
CA ILE A 187 -11.36 25.58 21.67
C ILE A 187 -10.11 25.64 20.75
N VAL A 188 -9.09 24.87 21.10
CA VAL A 188 -7.84 24.77 20.33
C VAL A 188 -8.09 24.02 19.02
N LEU A 189 -7.58 24.56 17.91
CA LEU A 189 -7.70 23.91 16.60
C LEU A 189 -6.44 23.08 16.29
N GLY A 190 -6.59 21.77 16.21
CA GLY A 190 -5.56 20.84 15.78
C GLY A 190 -5.52 20.68 14.26
N LEU A 191 -4.33 20.45 13.69
CA LEU A 191 -4.17 20.07 12.29
C LEU A 191 -3.25 18.85 12.17
N HIS A 192 -3.76 17.78 11.56
CA HIS A 192 -3.03 16.54 11.28
C HIS A 192 -3.06 16.27 9.77
N LEU A 193 -1.88 16.22 9.15
CA LEU A 193 -1.71 16.09 7.70
C LEU A 193 -0.87 14.87 7.36
N HIS A 194 -1.27 14.14 6.31
CA HIS A 194 -0.50 13.05 5.73
C HIS A 194 0.19 13.48 4.42
N GLU A 195 1.22 12.73 4.03
CA GLU A 195 2.14 13.09 2.94
C GLU A 195 1.73 12.56 1.55
N ASN A 196 0.47 12.14 1.35
CA ASN A 196 0.08 11.38 0.15
C ASN A 196 0.24 12.14 -1.16
N MET A 197 0.17 13.47 -1.11
CA MET A 197 0.37 14.34 -2.26
C MET A 197 1.68 15.16 -2.17
N ALA A 198 2.58 14.85 -1.23
CA ALA A 198 3.79 15.62 -0.95
C ALA A 198 3.51 17.11 -0.63
N GLN A 199 2.44 17.38 0.14
CA GLN A 199 1.90 18.71 0.39
C GLN A 199 1.81 19.09 1.87
N SER A 200 2.12 18.17 2.81
CA SER A 200 1.83 18.38 4.23
C SER A 200 2.49 19.67 4.76
N PHE A 201 3.77 19.90 4.42
CA PHE A 201 4.51 21.08 4.85
C PHE A 201 3.94 22.37 4.28
N SER A 202 3.59 22.38 2.99
CA SER A 202 2.98 23.55 2.34
C SER A 202 1.60 23.88 2.92
N LEU A 203 0.81 22.86 3.25
CA LEU A 203 -0.51 23.03 3.85
C LEU A 203 -0.40 23.54 5.29
N ALA A 204 0.53 23.02 6.09
CA ALA A 204 0.81 23.51 7.44
C ALA A 204 1.20 24.99 7.44
N GLN A 205 2.08 25.41 6.52
CA GLN A 205 2.43 26.82 6.36
C GLN A 205 1.23 27.68 5.96
N SER A 206 0.37 27.18 5.08
CA SER A 206 -0.83 27.88 4.62
C SER A 206 -1.84 28.05 5.76
N PHE A 207 -2.07 27.00 6.54
CA PHE A 207 -2.88 27.03 7.75
C PHE A 207 -2.35 28.08 8.75
N LEU A 208 -1.05 28.10 9.03
CA LEU A 208 -0.46 29.08 9.95
C LEU A 208 -0.60 30.53 9.46
N LYS A 209 -0.58 30.75 8.14
CA LYS A 209 -0.74 32.09 7.53
C LYS A 209 -2.19 32.59 7.55
N MET A 210 -3.15 31.68 7.40
CA MET A 210 -4.58 32.02 7.35
C MET A 210 -5.26 31.98 8.72
N ARG A 211 -4.64 31.32 9.71
CA ARG A 211 -5.19 31.20 11.06
C ARG A 211 -5.38 32.57 11.72
N GLU A 212 -6.55 32.79 12.29
CA GLU A 212 -6.82 33.93 13.16
C GLU A 212 -5.81 34.01 14.32
N PRO A 213 -5.19 35.19 14.58
CA PRO A 213 -4.15 35.32 15.61
C PRO A 213 -4.60 34.95 17.03
N ALA A 214 -5.88 35.17 17.35
CA ALA A 214 -6.48 34.87 18.65
C ALA A 214 -6.76 33.37 18.85
N ARG A 215 -6.83 32.58 17.76
CA ARG A 215 -7.07 31.13 17.82
C ARG A 215 -5.79 30.41 18.19
N SER A 216 -5.83 29.64 19.28
CA SER A 216 -4.78 28.68 19.60
C SER A 216 -4.84 27.47 18.67
N CYS A 217 -3.68 26.99 18.23
CA CYS A 217 -3.59 25.81 17.38
C CYS A 217 -2.46 24.84 17.78
N ILE A 218 -2.66 23.57 17.42
CA ILE A 218 -1.67 22.50 17.52
C ILE A 218 -1.43 21.91 16.13
N LEU A 219 -0.18 21.80 15.71
CA LEU A 219 0.20 21.07 14.50
C LEU A 219 0.79 19.72 14.87
N ASP A 220 0.25 18.65 14.32
CA ASP A 220 0.82 17.33 14.45
C ASP A 220 1.94 17.14 13.42
N ALA A 221 3.05 16.57 13.86
CA ALA A 221 4.19 16.21 13.03
C ALA A 221 4.90 14.98 13.60
N SER A 222 5.88 14.43 12.88
CA SER A 222 6.70 13.32 13.38
C SER A 222 8.11 13.34 12.81
N LEU A 223 9.03 12.68 13.51
CA LEU A 223 10.44 12.55 13.13
C LEU A 223 10.58 11.96 11.73
N ASN A 224 11.20 12.70 10.80
CA ASN A 224 11.39 12.27 9.40
C ASN A 224 10.08 11.84 8.73
N GLY A 225 8.95 12.45 9.15
CA GLY A 225 7.61 12.17 8.67
C GLY A 225 7.13 10.74 8.97
N MET A 226 7.70 10.06 9.96
CA MET A 226 7.33 8.69 10.31
C MET A 226 5.85 8.61 10.71
N GLY A 227 5.10 7.81 9.97
CA GLY A 227 3.66 7.73 10.12
C GLY A 227 3.10 6.69 9.17
N ARG A 228 1.79 6.47 9.25
CA ARG A 228 1.08 5.61 8.30
C ARG A 228 1.48 6.00 6.86
N VAL A 229 2.05 5.05 6.10
CA VAL A 229 2.55 5.30 4.73
C VAL A 229 1.53 6.07 3.91
N PRO A 230 1.90 7.20 3.29
CA PRO A 230 3.25 7.66 2.96
C PRO A 230 3.95 8.53 4.01
N GLY A 231 3.35 8.75 5.18
CA GLY A 231 3.94 9.47 6.30
C GLY A 231 3.15 10.72 6.70
N ASN A 232 3.72 11.49 7.62
CA ASN A 232 3.15 12.72 8.17
C ASN A 232 4.04 13.93 7.86
N LEU A 233 3.60 15.11 8.27
CA LEU A 233 4.45 16.29 8.34
C LEU A 233 5.74 16.01 9.13
N CYS A 234 6.90 16.25 8.50
CA CYS A 234 8.20 16.20 9.15
C CYS A 234 8.34 17.24 10.26
N ILE A 235 8.59 16.80 11.50
CA ILE A 235 8.68 17.68 12.67
C ILE A 235 9.91 18.61 12.59
N GLU A 236 11.02 18.10 12.10
CA GLU A 236 12.27 18.86 11.93
C GLU A 236 12.09 20.06 10.98
N LEU A 237 11.24 19.91 9.95
CA LEU A 237 10.97 20.97 8.98
C LEU A 237 10.06 22.04 9.56
N ILE A 238 9.00 21.65 10.27
CA ILE A 238 8.06 22.61 10.85
C ILE A 238 8.62 23.34 12.07
N MET A 239 9.49 22.69 12.86
CA MET A 239 10.22 23.34 13.95
C MET A 239 11.11 24.48 13.43
N ASP A 240 11.95 24.23 12.42
CA ASP A 240 12.80 25.25 11.80
C ASP A 240 11.97 26.40 11.20
N TYR A 241 10.86 26.08 10.55
CA TYR A 241 9.94 27.09 10.01
C TYR A 241 9.34 27.97 11.12
N LEU A 242 8.88 27.37 12.22
CA LEU A 242 8.32 28.12 13.35
C LEU A 242 9.39 28.97 14.05
N ASN A 243 10.63 28.48 14.15
CA ASN A 243 11.74 29.27 14.69
C ASN A 243 11.99 30.52 13.84
N LYS A 244 12.05 30.36 12.51
CA LYS A 244 12.34 31.46 11.56
C LYS A 244 11.21 32.49 11.43
N HIS A 245 9.95 32.04 11.52
CA HIS A 245 8.81 32.88 11.13
C HIS A 245 7.85 33.23 12.28
N PHE A 246 7.90 32.51 13.40
CA PHE A 246 6.93 32.65 14.50
C PHE A 246 7.59 32.90 15.87
N GLY A 247 8.90 33.12 15.91
CA GLY A 247 9.63 33.47 17.14
C GLY A 247 9.73 32.30 18.13
N LYS A 248 9.64 31.06 17.65
CA LYS A 248 9.91 29.85 18.44
C LYS A 248 11.41 29.60 18.55
N SER A 249 11.78 28.68 19.44
CA SER A 249 13.18 28.33 19.73
C SER A 249 13.35 26.84 19.99
N TYR A 250 12.74 25.99 19.16
CA TYR A 250 12.95 24.54 19.21
C TYR A 250 14.41 24.23 18.87
N ASP A 251 15.03 23.30 19.61
CA ASP A 251 16.37 22.81 19.28
C ASP A 251 16.27 21.65 18.29
N ILE A 252 16.91 21.80 17.13
CA ILE A 252 16.81 20.85 16.04
C ILE A 252 17.85 19.73 16.18
N ASP A 253 18.97 19.95 16.88
CA ASP A 253 20.05 18.97 16.95
C ASP A 253 19.61 17.66 17.64
N PRO A 254 18.91 17.68 18.80
CA PRO A 254 18.38 16.46 19.41
C PRO A 254 17.38 15.70 18.52
N VAL A 255 16.61 16.44 17.70
CA VAL A 255 15.66 15.87 16.74
C VAL A 255 16.39 15.12 15.63
N LEU A 256 17.47 15.71 15.10
CA LEU A 256 18.31 15.06 14.08
C LEU A 256 19.03 13.82 14.64
N ASP A 257 19.52 13.88 15.88
CA ASP A 257 20.08 12.73 16.58
C ASP A 257 19.05 11.60 16.70
N ALA A 258 17.82 11.91 17.15
CA ALA A 258 16.75 10.92 17.25
C ALA A 258 16.39 10.31 15.89
N ILE A 259 16.38 11.13 14.83
CA ILE A 259 16.16 10.65 13.47
C ILE A 259 17.25 9.65 13.07
N GLU A 260 18.52 9.98 13.26
CA GLU A 260 19.62 9.12 12.82
C GLU A 260 19.74 7.83 13.65
N GLU A 261 19.60 7.94 14.97
CA GLU A 261 19.81 6.83 15.90
C GLU A 261 18.61 5.88 15.96
N SER A 262 17.38 6.41 15.95
CA SER A 262 16.16 5.63 16.22
C SER A 262 15.30 5.41 14.96
N ILE A 263 15.19 6.41 14.08
CA ILE A 263 14.19 6.41 12.99
C ILE A 263 14.78 5.89 11.68
N SER A 264 15.99 6.31 11.32
CA SER A 264 16.73 5.89 10.12
C SER A 264 16.91 4.36 10.03
N PRO A 265 17.21 3.63 11.12
CA PRO A 265 17.26 2.16 11.08
C PRO A 265 15.92 1.52 10.72
N ILE A 266 14.81 2.03 11.27
CA ILE A 266 13.45 1.53 10.96
C ILE A 266 13.13 1.81 9.49
N LYS A 267 13.43 3.02 8.99
CA LYS A 267 13.19 3.41 7.59
C LYS A 267 13.94 2.54 6.58
N LYS A 268 15.13 2.04 6.95
CA LYS A 268 15.92 1.13 6.10
C LYS A 268 15.26 -0.26 5.99
N LEU A 269 14.54 -0.69 7.02
CA LEU A 269 13.81 -1.97 7.03
C LEU A 269 12.44 -1.83 6.36
N GLU A 270 11.68 -0.82 6.77
CA GLU A 270 10.31 -0.56 6.32
C GLU A 270 10.22 0.91 5.83
N PRO A 271 10.40 1.15 4.52
CA PRO A 271 10.43 2.51 4.00
C PRO A 271 9.04 3.16 3.98
N TRP A 272 8.99 4.44 4.36
CA TRP A 272 7.85 5.33 4.12
C TRP A 272 8.28 6.56 3.33
N GLY A 273 7.30 7.20 2.71
CA GLY A 273 7.45 8.35 1.83
C GLY A 273 6.46 8.28 0.67
N TYR A 274 6.48 9.31 -0.17
CA TYR A 274 5.62 9.39 -1.35
C TYR A 274 5.75 8.15 -2.25
N MET A 275 4.60 7.61 -2.64
CA MET A 275 4.47 6.49 -3.56
C MET A 275 3.28 6.73 -4.49
N ALA A 276 3.45 6.42 -5.78
CA ALA A 276 2.46 6.72 -6.83
C ALA A 276 1.10 6.03 -6.58
N GLU A 277 1.10 4.90 -5.89
CA GLU A 277 -0.09 4.10 -5.60
C GLU A 277 -0.95 4.72 -4.51
N TYR A 278 -0.32 5.29 -3.48
CA TYR A 278 -1.03 6.02 -2.43
C TYR A 278 -1.53 7.38 -2.92
N PHE A 279 -0.79 8.01 -3.85
CA PHE A 279 -1.29 9.17 -4.58
C PHE A 279 -2.60 8.88 -5.33
N LEU A 280 -2.74 7.71 -5.97
CA LEU A 280 -3.99 7.35 -6.65
C LEU A 280 -5.17 7.26 -5.68
N SER A 281 -4.97 6.70 -4.48
CA SER A 281 -6.01 6.68 -3.45
C SER A 281 -6.38 8.09 -2.99
N ALA A 282 -5.37 8.92 -2.69
CA ALA A 282 -5.58 10.31 -2.25
C ALA A 282 -6.30 11.15 -3.31
N LYS A 283 -5.91 11.04 -4.58
CA LYS A 283 -6.52 11.74 -5.72
C LYS A 283 -8.04 11.51 -5.80
N TYR A 284 -8.50 10.31 -5.46
CA TYR A 284 -9.91 9.94 -5.51
C TYR A 284 -10.63 10.00 -4.16
N ASN A 285 -9.94 10.46 -3.11
CA ASN A 285 -10.40 10.46 -1.72
C ASN A 285 -10.85 9.06 -1.25
N LEU A 286 -10.05 8.03 -1.59
CA LEU A 286 -10.34 6.63 -1.28
C LEU A 286 -9.60 6.17 -0.03
N HIS A 287 -10.24 5.26 0.71
CA HIS A 287 -9.55 4.49 1.73
C HIS A 287 -8.35 3.75 1.13
N ARG A 288 -7.15 4.00 1.66
CA ARG A 288 -5.88 3.50 1.10
C ARG A 288 -5.80 2.00 0.85
N ASN A 289 -6.51 1.19 1.65
CA ASN A 289 -6.52 -0.27 1.49
C ASN A 289 -7.03 -0.70 0.11
N TYR A 290 -7.76 0.15 -0.62
CA TYR A 290 -8.11 -0.11 -2.01
C TYR A 290 -6.86 -0.21 -2.91
N ALA A 291 -5.91 0.72 -2.82
CA ALA A 291 -4.65 0.64 -3.56
C ALA A 291 -3.75 -0.49 -3.05
N GLU A 292 -3.66 -0.70 -1.73
CA GLU A 292 -2.89 -1.80 -1.15
C GLU A 292 -3.40 -3.17 -1.63
N TYR A 293 -4.71 -3.34 -1.68
CA TYR A 293 -5.33 -4.56 -2.20
C TYR A 293 -4.89 -4.82 -3.64
N LEU A 294 -4.93 -3.81 -4.52
CA LEU A 294 -4.51 -3.95 -5.90
C LEU A 294 -3.00 -4.21 -6.05
N LEU A 295 -2.18 -3.63 -5.17
CA LEU A 295 -0.74 -3.91 -5.10
C LEU A 295 -0.45 -5.39 -4.82
N THR A 296 -1.24 -6.04 -3.95
CA THR A 296 -1.06 -7.47 -3.63
C THR A 296 -1.32 -8.40 -4.83
N LYS A 297 -2.02 -7.93 -5.88
CA LYS A 297 -2.28 -8.74 -7.08
C LYS A 297 -1.05 -8.92 -7.97
N GLY A 298 -0.07 -8.02 -7.89
CA GLY A 298 1.24 -8.14 -8.56
C GLY A 298 1.26 -8.08 -10.09
N SER A 299 0.12 -8.25 -10.77
CA SER A 299 -0.01 -8.28 -12.23
C SER A 299 -0.39 -6.91 -12.84
N LEU A 300 -0.93 -6.00 -12.03
CA LEU A 300 -1.48 -4.72 -12.47
C LEU A 300 -0.40 -3.66 -12.67
N SER A 301 -0.52 -2.89 -13.74
CA SER A 301 0.24 -1.65 -13.90
C SER A 301 -0.42 -0.50 -13.12
N SER A 302 0.30 0.60 -12.86
CA SER A 302 -0.29 1.81 -12.26
C SER A 302 -1.45 2.37 -13.08
N ARG A 303 -1.46 2.16 -14.41
CA ARG A 303 -2.58 2.52 -15.28
C ARG A 303 -3.81 1.66 -14.99
N ASP A 304 -3.64 0.36 -14.79
CA ASP A 304 -4.74 -0.54 -14.47
C ASP A 304 -5.32 -0.22 -13.10
N MET A 305 -4.45 -0.03 -12.10
CA MET A 305 -4.88 0.38 -10.76
C MET A 305 -5.67 1.69 -10.80
N HIS A 306 -5.19 2.67 -11.56
CA HIS A 306 -5.90 3.94 -11.76
C HIS A 306 -7.31 3.74 -12.35
N GLN A 307 -7.46 2.91 -13.38
CA GLN A 307 -8.75 2.66 -14.00
C GLN A 307 -9.72 1.96 -13.05
N ILE A 308 -9.25 0.98 -12.27
CA ILE A 308 -10.09 0.27 -11.31
C ILE A 308 -10.51 1.19 -10.15
N LEU A 309 -9.57 1.95 -9.57
CA LEU A 309 -9.87 2.86 -8.46
C LEU A 309 -10.86 3.96 -8.84
N GLN A 310 -10.83 4.43 -10.09
CA GLN A 310 -11.78 5.42 -10.61
C GLN A 310 -13.23 4.88 -10.68
N MET A 311 -13.43 3.56 -10.70
CA MET A 311 -14.76 2.94 -10.75
C MET A 311 -15.44 2.86 -9.38
N ILE A 312 -14.75 3.18 -8.29
CA ILE A 312 -15.33 3.11 -6.94
C ILE A 312 -16.33 4.26 -6.73
N PRO A 313 -17.61 3.97 -6.44
CA PRO A 313 -18.63 4.99 -6.25
C PRO A 313 -18.46 5.69 -4.89
N GLU A 314 -19.05 6.88 -4.75
CA GLU A 314 -18.84 7.78 -3.61
C GLU A 314 -19.15 7.11 -2.27
N GLU A 315 -20.23 6.35 -2.19
CA GLU A 315 -20.69 5.64 -0.99
C GLU A 315 -19.77 4.51 -0.52
N LYS A 316 -18.78 4.11 -1.34
CA LYS A 316 -17.80 3.06 -0.99
C LYS A 316 -16.41 3.61 -0.73
N LYS A 317 -16.18 4.92 -0.81
CA LYS A 317 -14.83 5.49 -0.70
C LYS A 317 -14.27 5.47 0.71
N SER A 318 -15.09 5.79 1.72
CA SER A 318 -14.64 6.03 3.10
C SER A 318 -14.17 4.79 3.84
N VAL A 319 -14.77 3.63 3.57
CA VAL A 319 -14.44 2.36 4.24
C VAL A 319 -14.03 1.35 3.17
N PHE A 320 -12.97 0.59 3.45
CA PHE A 320 -12.51 -0.44 2.53
C PHE A 320 -13.51 -1.61 2.45
N ASP A 321 -14.11 -1.79 1.28
CA ASP A 321 -14.98 -2.92 0.94
C ASP A 321 -14.19 -3.92 0.07
N GLN A 322 -13.61 -4.94 0.72
CA GLN A 322 -12.81 -5.94 0.04
C GLN A 322 -13.61 -6.70 -1.04
N LYS A 323 -14.86 -7.08 -0.75
CA LYS A 323 -15.70 -7.85 -1.69
C LYS A 323 -16.02 -7.03 -2.94
N TYR A 324 -16.27 -5.74 -2.76
CA TYR A 324 -16.51 -4.84 -3.89
C TYR A 324 -15.24 -4.57 -4.69
N MET A 325 -14.09 -4.41 -4.03
CA MET A 325 -12.79 -4.29 -4.70
C MET A 325 -12.47 -5.53 -5.52
N GLU A 326 -12.75 -6.72 -5.00
CA GLU A 326 -12.68 -8.01 -5.71
C GLU A 326 -13.56 -8.01 -6.95
N TYR A 327 -14.84 -7.64 -6.79
CA TYR A 327 -15.76 -7.50 -7.90
C TYR A 327 -15.23 -6.56 -8.99
N LEU A 328 -14.78 -5.36 -8.63
CA LEU A 328 -14.25 -4.38 -9.59
C LEU A 328 -13.00 -4.87 -10.32
N TYR A 329 -12.08 -5.51 -9.57
CA TYR A 329 -10.90 -6.14 -10.14
C TYR A 329 -11.30 -7.19 -11.20
N HIS A 330 -12.23 -8.08 -10.87
CA HIS A 330 -12.73 -9.09 -11.79
C HIS A 330 -13.50 -8.49 -12.98
N GLN A 331 -14.32 -7.46 -12.76
CA GLN A 331 -15.03 -6.76 -13.83
C GLN A 331 -14.07 -6.09 -14.82
N TYR A 332 -13.01 -5.45 -14.32
CA TYR A 332 -11.99 -4.81 -15.15
C TYR A 332 -11.22 -5.82 -16.00
N GLU A 333 -10.84 -6.97 -15.42
CA GLU A 333 -10.24 -8.08 -16.17
C GLU A 333 -11.20 -8.68 -17.21
N ASN A 334 -12.50 -8.77 -16.90
CA ASN A 334 -13.51 -9.33 -17.78
C ASN A 334 -13.89 -8.43 -18.97
N HIS A 335 -13.93 -7.10 -18.77
CA HIS A 335 -14.43 -6.15 -19.78
C HIS A 335 -13.41 -5.77 -20.86
N THR A 336 -12.14 -6.15 -20.72
CA THR A 336 -11.08 -5.54 -21.52
C THR A 336 -10.87 -6.17 -22.90
N VAL A 337 -11.33 -7.42 -23.19
CA VAL A 337 -11.18 -8.03 -24.53
C VAL A 337 -12.29 -9.05 -24.88
N SER A 338 -13.07 -8.76 -25.93
CA SER A 338 -13.83 -9.77 -26.69
C SER A 338 -12.85 -10.49 -27.62
N ASP A 339 -12.52 -11.73 -27.28
CA ASP A 339 -11.45 -12.52 -27.92
C ASP A 339 -11.98 -13.64 -28.83
N GLU A 340 -13.29 -13.69 -29.12
CA GLU A 340 -13.90 -14.79 -29.86
C GLU A 340 -13.26 -14.98 -31.25
N LYS A 341 -13.05 -13.88 -31.98
CA LYS A 341 -12.42 -13.90 -33.31
C LYS A 341 -10.96 -14.35 -33.25
N THR A 342 -10.22 -13.90 -32.25
CA THR A 342 -8.83 -14.31 -32.02
C THR A 342 -8.76 -15.81 -31.72
N LEU A 343 -9.65 -16.30 -30.84
CA LEU A 343 -9.74 -17.72 -30.52
C LEU A 343 -10.08 -18.56 -31.73
N GLU A 344 -11.00 -18.12 -32.59
CA GLU A 344 -11.34 -18.82 -33.83
C GLU A 344 -10.13 -18.91 -34.78
N ALA A 345 -9.40 -17.81 -34.96
CA ALA A 345 -8.19 -17.76 -35.78
C ALA A 345 -7.09 -18.69 -35.23
N LEU A 346 -6.85 -18.65 -33.92
CA LEU A 346 -5.86 -19.52 -33.27
C LEU A 346 -6.31 -20.99 -33.29
N LYS A 347 -7.60 -21.30 -33.08
CA LYS A 347 -8.13 -22.67 -33.21
C LYS A 347 -7.86 -23.22 -34.60
N LYS A 348 -8.11 -22.43 -35.64
CA LYS A 348 -7.79 -22.82 -37.03
C LYS A 348 -6.29 -23.07 -37.22
N ALA A 349 -5.43 -22.31 -36.55
CA ALA A 349 -3.98 -22.47 -36.65
C ALA A 349 -3.43 -23.67 -35.88
N PHE A 350 -3.99 -24.00 -34.71
CA PHE A 350 -3.43 -24.94 -33.73
C PHE A 350 -4.17 -26.28 -33.60
N SER A 351 -5.47 -26.33 -33.90
CA SER A 351 -6.32 -27.51 -33.67
C SER A 351 -5.77 -28.75 -34.38
N GLY A 352 -5.65 -29.86 -33.65
CA GLY A 352 -5.15 -31.14 -34.15
C GLY A 352 -3.64 -31.21 -34.43
N LYS A 353 -2.89 -30.12 -34.21
CA LYS A 353 -1.44 -30.07 -34.44
C LYS A 353 -0.65 -30.35 -33.17
N LYS A 354 0.64 -30.65 -33.32
CA LYS A 354 1.60 -30.73 -32.21
C LYS A 354 2.22 -29.36 -31.97
N VAL A 355 2.49 -29.04 -30.71
CA VAL A 355 3.10 -27.75 -30.30
C VAL A 355 4.35 -28.02 -29.48
N LEU A 356 5.38 -27.21 -29.67
CA LEU A 356 6.60 -27.21 -28.87
C LEU A 356 6.71 -25.87 -28.12
N LEU A 357 6.50 -25.90 -26.81
CA LEU A 357 6.72 -24.75 -25.94
C LEU A 357 8.21 -24.59 -25.66
N LEU A 358 8.73 -23.39 -25.93
CA LEU A 358 10.11 -23.01 -25.69
C LEU A 358 10.12 -22.06 -24.48
N ALA A 359 10.59 -22.54 -23.33
CA ALA A 359 10.71 -21.76 -22.12
C ALA A 359 12.16 -21.30 -21.89
N PRO A 360 12.38 -20.17 -21.21
CA PRO A 360 13.69 -19.53 -21.13
C PRO A 360 14.65 -20.16 -20.11
N GLY A 361 14.48 -21.44 -19.77
CA GLY A 361 15.39 -22.15 -18.87
C GLY A 361 16.73 -22.51 -19.54
N PRO A 362 17.84 -22.63 -18.78
CA PRO A 362 19.14 -23.05 -19.31
C PRO A 362 19.12 -24.37 -20.11
N GLY A 363 18.19 -25.26 -19.80
CA GLY A 363 17.97 -26.54 -20.47
C GLY A 363 17.68 -26.38 -21.96
N LEU A 364 17.05 -25.26 -22.37
CA LEU A 364 16.81 -24.97 -23.78
C LEU A 364 18.11 -24.92 -24.58
N GLU A 365 19.17 -24.38 -23.98
CA GLU A 365 20.47 -24.26 -24.61
C GLU A 365 21.35 -25.49 -24.39
N LYS A 366 21.32 -26.06 -23.17
CA LYS A 366 22.09 -27.26 -22.83
C LYS A 366 21.66 -28.49 -23.64
N TYR A 367 20.37 -28.63 -23.91
CA TYR A 367 19.78 -29.77 -24.63
C TYR A 367 19.30 -29.36 -26.03
N ARG A 368 19.92 -28.32 -26.61
CA ARG A 368 19.53 -27.77 -27.91
C ARG A 368 19.42 -28.81 -29.02
N ARG A 369 20.39 -29.74 -29.09
CA ARG A 369 20.40 -30.80 -30.11
C ARG A 369 19.12 -31.65 -30.06
N GLN A 370 18.67 -32.01 -28.85
CA GLN A 370 17.43 -32.79 -28.66
C GLN A 370 16.20 -31.99 -29.09
N THR A 371 16.16 -30.70 -28.75
CA THR A 371 15.07 -29.81 -29.15
C THR A 371 14.98 -29.66 -30.67
N GLU A 372 16.11 -29.51 -31.35
CA GLU A 372 16.15 -29.43 -32.83
C GLU A 372 15.82 -30.75 -33.51
N GLU A 373 16.26 -31.88 -32.96
CA GLU A 373 15.90 -33.21 -33.45
C GLU A 373 14.40 -33.46 -33.32
N TYR A 374 13.80 -33.10 -32.19
CA TYR A 374 12.35 -33.16 -32.00
C TYR A 374 11.63 -32.27 -33.02
N ARG A 375 12.10 -31.04 -33.22
CA ARG A 375 11.50 -30.09 -34.18
C ARG A 375 11.51 -30.65 -35.60
N LYS A 376 12.64 -31.24 -36.04
CA LYS A 376 12.76 -31.87 -37.36
C LYS A 376 11.86 -33.11 -37.50
N ALA A 377 11.83 -33.96 -36.47
CA ALA A 377 11.09 -35.23 -36.53
C ALA A 377 9.57 -35.05 -36.45
N GLN A 378 9.09 -34.10 -35.64
CA GLN A 378 7.67 -33.94 -35.35
C GLN A 378 7.03 -32.74 -36.06
N SER A 379 7.84 -31.84 -36.64
CA SER A 379 7.38 -30.58 -37.25
C SER A 379 6.31 -29.83 -36.42
N PRO A 380 6.54 -29.60 -35.11
CA PRO A 380 5.57 -28.95 -34.24
C PRO A 380 5.50 -27.44 -34.51
N ILE A 381 4.40 -26.80 -34.11
CA ILE A 381 4.36 -25.33 -34.02
C ILE A 381 5.17 -24.90 -32.80
N SER A 382 6.24 -24.12 -33.00
CA SER A 382 7.03 -23.57 -31.89
C SER A 382 6.36 -22.34 -31.27
N VAL A 383 6.30 -22.31 -29.94
CA VAL A 383 5.77 -21.18 -29.17
C VAL A 383 6.71 -20.81 -28.02
N SER A 384 7.38 -19.65 -28.09
CA SER A 384 8.20 -19.16 -26.97
C SER A 384 7.36 -18.54 -25.86
N VAL A 385 7.78 -18.68 -24.61
CA VAL A 385 7.01 -18.26 -23.43
C VAL A 385 7.65 -17.08 -22.72
N ASN A 386 7.06 -15.89 -22.84
CA ASN A 386 7.47 -14.64 -22.19
C ASN A 386 8.84 -14.09 -22.62
N PHE A 387 9.34 -14.52 -23.78
CA PHE A 387 10.53 -13.97 -24.45
C PHE A 387 10.46 -14.26 -25.95
N PHE A 388 11.29 -13.60 -26.74
CA PHE A 388 11.55 -13.96 -28.14
C PHE A 388 12.80 -14.83 -28.17
N TYR A 389 12.71 -16.06 -28.67
CA TYR A 389 13.87 -16.94 -28.74
C TYR A 389 14.71 -16.63 -29.99
N ASP A 390 16.00 -16.31 -29.81
CA ASP A 390 16.90 -15.87 -30.89
C ASP A 390 17.05 -16.86 -32.04
N ARG A 391 16.78 -18.16 -31.84
CA ARG A 391 16.88 -19.18 -32.89
C ARG A 391 15.54 -19.63 -33.46
N GLN A 392 14.46 -19.02 -32.99
CA GLN A 392 13.14 -19.22 -33.57
C GLN A 392 12.98 -18.26 -34.74
N GLU A 393 12.67 -18.79 -35.93
CA GLU A 393 12.45 -18.00 -37.15
C GLU A 393 10.96 -17.91 -37.50
N ASP A 394 10.16 -18.90 -37.11
CA ASP A 394 8.73 -19.02 -37.37
C ASP A 394 7.93 -19.48 -36.14
N GLY A 395 6.60 -19.42 -36.24
CA GLY A 395 5.68 -19.82 -35.18
C GLY A 395 5.21 -18.63 -34.34
N TYR A 396 5.12 -18.82 -33.03
CA TYR A 396 4.50 -17.84 -32.12
C TYR A 396 5.40 -17.49 -30.94
N ALA A 397 5.16 -16.33 -30.35
CA ALA A 397 5.64 -15.95 -29.02
C ALA A 397 4.44 -15.57 -28.15
N PHE A 398 4.30 -16.22 -27.01
CA PHE A 398 3.23 -15.97 -26.06
C PHE A 398 3.74 -15.12 -24.89
N PHE A 399 3.04 -14.03 -24.59
CA PHE A 399 3.32 -13.20 -23.42
C PHE A 399 2.10 -13.07 -22.53
N SER A 400 2.29 -13.31 -21.23
CA SER A 400 1.30 -12.99 -20.21
C SER A 400 1.79 -12.04 -19.12
N ASN A 401 3.08 -11.68 -19.17
CA ASN A 401 3.68 -10.72 -18.25
C ASN A 401 3.95 -9.39 -18.98
N SER A 402 3.27 -8.33 -18.56
CA SER A 402 3.36 -7.00 -19.18
C SER A 402 4.77 -6.42 -19.13
N LYS A 403 5.48 -6.54 -17.99
CA LYS A 403 6.86 -6.04 -17.83
C LYS A 403 7.81 -6.71 -18.82
N ARG A 404 7.77 -8.05 -18.91
CA ARG A 404 8.61 -8.84 -19.85
C ARG A 404 8.33 -8.50 -21.31
N PHE A 405 7.06 -8.29 -21.65
CA PHE A 405 6.71 -7.89 -23.00
C PHE A 405 7.26 -6.50 -23.34
N GLN A 406 7.16 -5.53 -22.43
CA GLN A 406 7.75 -4.20 -22.66
C GLN A 406 9.27 -4.25 -22.84
N GLU A 407 9.95 -5.12 -22.09
CA GLU A 407 11.40 -5.32 -22.17
C GLU A 407 11.83 -5.88 -23.52
N TYR A 408 11.12 -6.88 -24.04
CA TYR A 408 11.54 -7.61 -25.26
C TYR A 408 10.81 -7.21 -26.53
N ARG A 409 9.81 -6.32 -26.50
CA ARG A 409 9.03 -5.94 -27.71
C ARG A 409 9.88 -5.44 -28.88
N SER A 410 11.07 -4.91 -28.62
CA SER A 410 12.03 -4.47 -29.65
C SER A 410 12.70 -5.64 -30.37
N LEU A 411 12.74 -6.83 -29.77
CA LEU A 411 13.34 -8.06 -30.31
C LEU A 411 12.39 -8.86 -31.22
N ARG A 412 11.20 -8.32 -31.52
CA ARG A 412 10.22 -8.96 -32.41
C ARG A 412 10.83 -9.25 -33.79
N LYS A 413 10.76 -10.50 -34.22
CA LYS A 413 11.10 -10.93 -35.59
C LYS A 413 9.86 -10.97 -36.48
N SER A 414 10.04 -10.71 -37.78
CA SER A 414 8.93 -10.65 -38.75
C SER A 414 8.22 -12.00 -38.97
N GLY A 415 8.92 -13.12 -38.82
CA GLY A 415 8.35 -14.47 -38.95
C GLY A 415 7.60 -14.99 -37.72
N ILE A 416 7.62 -14.24 -36.60
CA ILE A 416 7.02 -14.65 -35.34
C ILE A 416 5.71 -13.88 -35.10
N GLN A 417 4.61 -14.63 -35.01
CA GLN A 417 3.34 -14.07 -34.57
C GLN A 417 3.30 -13.95 -33.05
N VAL A 418 2.58 -12.96 -32.51
CA VAL A 418 2.55 -12.71 -31.06
C VAL A 418 1.17 -12.98 -30.51
N ILE A 419 1.12 -13.76 -29.42
CA ILE A 419 -0.09 -14.00 -28.63
C ILE A 419 0.10 -13.30 -27.29
N LEU A 420 -0.81 -12.42 -26.93
CA LEU A 420 -0.80 -11.63 -25.70
C LEU A 420 -2.03 -11.98 -24.87
N THR A 421 -1.90 -11.96 -23.55
CA THR A 421 -3.08 -11.96 -22.68
C THR A 421 -3.60 -10.53 -22.43
N SER A 422 -4.90 -10.40 -22.14
CA SER A 422 -5.62 -9.12 -22.04
C SER A 422 -5.06 -8.10 -21.04
N ASN A 423 -4.29 -8.53 -20.04
CA ASN A 423 -3.57 -7.66 -19.11
C ASN A 423 -2.41 -6.87 -19.76
N ILE A 424 -2.04 -7.18 -21.00
CA ILE A 424 -1.02 -6.44 -21.76
C ILE A 424 -1.71 -5.41 -22.64
N SER A 425 -1.70 -4.15 -22.23
CA SER A 425 -2.48 -3.05 -22.85
C SER A 425 -1.67 -2.07 -23.72
N SER A 426 -0.35 -2.25 -23.84
CA SER A 426 0.53 -1.32 -24.56
C SER A 426 1.57 -2.05 -25.40
N GLY A 427 1.96 -1.48 -26.54
CA GLY A 427 2.90 -2.11 -27.48
C GLY A 427 2.30 -3.25 -28.32
N ILE A 428 0.98 -3.35 -28.35
CA ILE A 428 0.20 -4.28 -29.19
C ILE A 428 0.17 -3.73 -30.62
N ARG A 429 0.45 -4.59 -31.60
CA ARG A 429 0.32 -4.28 -33.03
C ARG A 429 -1.01 -4.85 -33.57
N PRO A 430 -1.60 -4.28 -34.63
CA PRO A 430 -2.89 -4.74 -35.17
C PRO A 430 -2.95 -6.24 -35.56
N GLN A 431 -1.81 -6.85 -35.89
CA GLN A 431 -1.68 -8.26 -36.22
C GLN A 431 -1.48 -9.19 -35.02
N ASP A 432 -1.33 -8.65 -33.80
CA ASP A 432 -1.12 -9.46 -32.60
C ASP A 432 -2.44 -10.08 -32.15
N HIS A 433 -2.35 -11.30 -31.63
CA HIS A 433 -3.49 -12.04 -31.12
C HIS A 433 -3.67 -11.75 -29.64
N VAL A 434 -4.76 -11.11 -29.23
CA VAL A 434 -5.05 -10.87 -27.81
C VAL A 434 -6.11 -11.84 -27.31
N ILE A 435 -5.79 -12.57 -26.24
CA ILE A 435 -6.63 -13.57 -25.59
C ILE A 435 -7.01 -13.10 -24.19
N ASN A 436 -8.25 -13.33 -23.79
CA ASN A 436 -8.71 -13.00 -22.47
C ASN A 436 -8.00 -13.88 -21.41
N LEU A 437 -7.23 -13.23 -20.52
CA LEU A 437 -6.47 -13.90 -19.47
C LEU A 437 -7.37 -14.76 -18.57
N TYR A 438 -8.58 -14.30 -18.27
CA TYR A 438 -9.52 -14.98 -17.36
C TYR A 438 -9.87 -16.39 -17.85
N ARG A 439 -9.97 -16.61 -19.17
CA ARG A 439 -10.20 -17.96 -19.73
C ARG A 439 -9.08 -18.94 -19.40
N LEU A 440 -7.87 -18.43 -19.13
CA LEU A 440 -6.67 -19.21 -18.83
C LEU A 440 -6.42 -19.34 -17.32
N SER A 441 -6.92 -18.40 -16.51
CA SER A 441 -6.82 -18.42 -15.06
C SER A 441 -8.11 -18.96 -14.43
N SER A 442 -8.13 -20.23 -14.05
CA SER A 442 -9.24 -20.85 -13.32
C SER A 442 -9.40 -20.30 -11.89
N GLU A 443 -10.65 -20.24 -11.39
CA GLU A 443 -11.03 -19.66 -10.09
C GLU A 443 -10.37 -20.32 -8.86
N GLU A 444 -9.93 -21.58 -8.94
CA GLU A 444 -9.55 -22.33 -7.74
C GLU A 444 -8.05 -22.46 -7.43
N GLU A 445 -7.10 -22.25 -8.34
CA GLU A 445 -5.70 -22.54 -7.98
C GLU A 445 -4.70 -21.77 -8.86
N GLY A 446 -4.10 -20.74 -8.25
CA GLY A 446 -3.11 -19.89 -8.88
C GLY A 446 -1.75 -20.56 -9.03
N SER A 447 -1.35 -20.87 -10.26
CA SER A 447 0.00 -20.47 -10.63
C SER A 447 -0.12 -19.48 -11.79
N GLY A 448 0.27 -18.22 -11.55
CA GLY A 448 0.47 -17.21 -12.60
C GLY A 448 1.66 -17.55 -13.51
N ASN A 449 2.06 -18.83 -13.58
CA ASN A 449 3.15 -19.30 -14.40
C ASN A 449 2.73 -19.26 -15.87
N SER A 450 3.47 -18.50 -16.67
CA SER A 450 3.14 -18.30 -18.08
C SER A 450 3.18 -19.56 -18.94
N GLY A 451 3.98 -20.57 -18.55
CA GLY A 451 3.97 -21.87 -19.21
C GLY A 451 2.66 -22.62 -18.98
N ILE A 452 2.13 -22.58 -17.75
CA ILE A 452 0.83 -23.17 -17.40
C ILE A 452 -0.31 -22.45 -18.13
N LEU A 453 -0.30 -21.11 -18.17
CA LEU A 453 -1.29 -20.33 -18.92
C LEU A 453 -1.27 -20.69 -20.41
N LEU A 454 -0.08 -20.85 -21.00
CA LEU A 454 0.05 -21.27 -22.40
C LEU A 454 -0.48 -22.70 -22.62
N LEU A 455 -0.19 -23.64 -21.73
CA LEU A 455 -0.71 -25.00 -21.82
C LEU A 455 -2.25 -25.03 -21.71
N LYS A 456 -2.84 -24.23 -20.81
CA LYS A 456 -4.31 -24.07 -20.73
C LYS A 456 -4.87 -23.49 -22.03
N LEU A 457 -4.17 -22.54 -22.66
CA LEU A 457 -4.55 -22.05 -23.99
C LEU A 457 -4.48 -23.18 -25.03
N MET A 458 -3.44 -24.01 -25.03
CA MET A 458 -3.32 -25.13 -25.97
C MET A 458 -4.49 -26.13 -25.85
N VAL A 459 -4.95 -26.41 -24.62
CA VAL A 459 -6.18 -27.20 -24.38
C VAL A 459 -7.40 -26.54 -25.04
N LEU A 460 -7.61 -25.25 -24.80
CA LEU A 460 -8.75 -24.51 -25.38
C LEU A 460 -8.72 -24.47 -26.92
N LEU A 461 -7.52 -24.48 -27.51
CA LEU A 461 -7.32 -24.46 -28.95
C LEU A 461 -7.44 -25.85 -29.61
N GLY A 462 -7.62 -26.93 -28.83
CA GLY A 462 -7.76 -28.29 -29.37
C GLY A 462 -6.46 -28.87 -29.92
N VAL A 463 -5.31 -28.49 -29.36
CA VAL A 463 -4.00 -29.02 -29.73
C VAL A 463 -3.93 -30.53 -29.46
N LYS A 464 -3.25 -31.28 -30.33
CA LYS A 464 -3.15 -32.75 -30.24
C LYS A 464 -2.16 -33.20 -29.17
N GLU A 465 -1.02 -32.54 -29.07
CA GLU A 465 0.08 -32.86 -28.16
C GLU A 465 0.91 -31.61 -27.91
N ALA A 466 1.36 -31.39 -26.68
CA ALA A 466 2.31 -30.36 -26.32
C ALA A 466 3.63 -30.96 -25.83
N ALA A 467 4.74 -30.47 -26.36
CA ALA A 467 6.09 -30.81 -25.93
C ALA A 467 6.74 -29.60 -25.26
N LEU A 468 7.53 -29.81 -24.22
CA LEU A 468 8.14 -28.77 -23.40
C LEU A 468 9.66 -28.83 -23.51
N ALA A 469 10.30 -27.71 -23.87
CA ALA A 469 11.76 -27.56 -23.86
C ALA A 469 12.17 -26.30 -23.10
N GLY A 470 13.21 -26.41 -22.27
CA GLY A 470 13.67 -25.32 -21.41
C GLY A 470 12.74 -24.97 -20.25
N PHE A 471 11.77 -25.84 -19.96
CA PHE A 471 10.81 -25.65 -18.86
C PHE A 471 11.33 -26.35 -17.60
N ASP A 472 12.50 -25.92 -17.15
CA ASP A 472 13.40 -26.72 -16.29
C ASP A 472 12.98 -26.84 -14.81
N GLY A 473 12.18 -25.89 -14.30
CA GLY A 473 11.90 -25.76 -12.87
C GLY A 473 12.81 -24.79 -12.12
N TYR A 474 12.39 -24.37 -10.92
CA TYR A 474 13.15 -23.44 -10.07
C TYR A 474 14.13 -24.21 -9.18
N ARG A 475 15.41 -23.84 -9.21
CA ARG A 475 16.46 -24.40 -8.34
C ARG A 475 17.07 -23.30 -7.47
N LYS A 476 17.17 -23.56 -6.16
CA LYS A 476 17.76 -22.62 -5.18
C LYS A 476 19.25 -22.42 -5.46
N GLY A 477 19.70 -21.17 -5.60
CA GLY A 477 21.09 -20.83 -5.89
C GLY A 477 21.57 -21.15 -7.33
N GLY A 478 20.67 -21.60 -8.21
CA GLY A 478 20.97 -21.88 -9.61
C GLY A 478 20.61 -20.72 -10.56
N LYS A 479 21.19 -20.73 -11.77
CA LYS A 479 20.70 -19.90 -12.88
C LYS A 479 19.39 -20.51 -13.39
N ASN A 480 18.26 -19.87 -13.13
CA ASN A 480 16.94 -20.37 -13.55
C ASN A 480 16.51 -19.86 -14.94
N TYR A 481 17.32 -19.02 -15.57
CA TYR A 481 17.03 -18.43 -16.89
C TYR A 481 18.28 -18.38 -17.78
N LEU A 482 18.07 -18.29 -19.09
CA LEU A 482 19.13 -18.12 -20.09
C LEU A 482 19.91 -16.81 -19.89
N PRO A 483 21.25 -16.80 -20.11
CA PRO A 483 22.05 -15.57 -20.08
C PRO A 483 21.56 -14.53 -21.09
N GLY A 484 21.53 -13.26 -20.70
CA GLY A 484 21.05 -12.15 -21.55
C GLY A 484 19.54 -11.95 -21.54
N TYR A 485 18.79 -12.91 -21.01
CA TYR A 485 17.36 -12.76 -20.72
C TYR A 485 17.17 -12.61 -19.20
N PHE A 486 16.29 -11.69 -18.80
CA PHE A 486 15.85 -11.46 -17.42
C PHE A 486 16.98 -10.98 -16.51
N GLY A 487 17.75 -10.01 -16.99
CA GLY A 487 18.96 -9.46 -16.37
C GLY A 487 18.83 -9.35 -14.85
N GLY A 488 19.72 -10.05 -14.13
CA GLY A 488 19.92 -9.90 -12.69
C GLY A 488 18.66 -9.70 -11.84
N PHE A 489 17.55 -10.40 -12.10
CA PHE A 489 16.44 -10.44 -11.15
C PHE A 489 16.95 -11.10 -9.87
N SER A 490 17.45 -10.25 -8.97
CA SER A 490 18.07 -10.55 -7.68
C SER A 490 17.01 -10.88 -6.63
N GLY A 491 16.17 -11.85 -6.97
CA GLY A 491 15.23 -12.48 -6.08
C GLY A 491 14.99 -13.84 -6.66
N THR A 492 15.53 -14.89 -6.03
CA THR A 492 15.22 -16.27 -6.38
C THR A 492 13.69 -16.37 -6.38
N PRO A 493 13.02 -16.55 -7.53
CA PRO A 493 11.59 -16.79 -7.48
C PRO A 493 11.45 -18.13 -6.76
N LEU A 494 10.91 -18.11 -5.54
CA LEU A 494 10.35 -19.29 -4.90
C LEU A 494 9.09 -19.65 -5.68
N GLY A 495 9.26 -20.16 -6.90
CA GLY A 495 8.18 -20.81 -7.61
C GLY A 495 7.96 -22.16 -6.94
N ASP A 496 6.71 -22.42 -6.56
CA ASP A 496 6.31 -23.70 -5.99
C ASP A 496 6.31 -24.74 -7.12
N ASN A 497 7.42 -25.48 -7.25
CA ASN A 497 7.57 -26.51 -8.28
C ASN A 497 6.48 -27.57 -8.15
N GLN A 498 6.08 -27.92 -6.92
CA GLN A 498 5.07 -28.95 -6.66
C GLN A 498 3.71 -28.49 -7.16
N LYS A 499 3.37 -27.23 -6.90
CA LYS A 499 2.12 -26.63 -7.41
C LYS A 499 2.10 -26.60 -8.94
N ILE A 500 3.21 -26.22 -9.58
CA ILE A 500 3.31 -26.18 -11.04
C ILE A 500 3.21 -27.60 -11.62
N ALA A 501 3.91 -28.58 -11.04
CA ALA A 501 3.84 -29.98 -11.44
C ALA A 501 2.41 -30.53 -11.32
N GLY A 502 1.71 -30.22 -10.23
CA GLY A 502 0.30 -30.55 -10.02
C GLY A 502 -0.62 -29.99 -11.12
N GLU A 503 -0.41 -28.75 -11.54
CA GLU A 503 -1.17 -28.15 -12.65
C GLU A 503 -0.87 -28.84 -13.99
N ILE A 504 0.38 -29.20 -14.27
CA ILE A 504 0.74 -29.96 -15.49
C ILE A 504 0.04 -31.32 -15.48
N LYS A 505 -0.01 -31.99 -14.33
CA LYS A 505 -0.68 -33.29 -14.16
C LYS A 505 -2.17 -33.21 -14.49
N LYS A 506 -2.87 -32.18 -14.01
CA LYS A 506 -4.28 -31.94 -14.36
C LYS A 506 -4.46 -31.64 -15.86
N ILE A 507 -3.54 -30.88 -16.45
CA ILE A 507 -3.58 -30.58 -17.89
C ILE A 507 -3.37 -31.85 -18.73
N ARG A 508 -2.51 -32.78 -18.28
CA ARG A 508 -2.25 -34.07 -18.95
C ARG A 508 -3.50 -34.93 -19.14
N GLU A 509 -4.53 -34.74 -18.32
CA GLU A 509 -5.83 -35.41 -18.49
C GLU A 509 -6.57 -34.97 -19.77
N LYS A 510 -6.29 -33.76 -20.26
CA LYS A 510 -6.98 -33.15 -21.41
C LYS A 510 -6.06 -32.97 -22.63
N LEU A 511 -4.75 -32.88 -22.43
CA LEU A 511 -3.75 -32.64 -23.46
C LEU A 511 -2.49 -33.47 -23.16
N PRO A 512 -2.07 -34.40 -24.02
CA PRO A 512 -0.80 -35.10 -23.85
C PRO A 512 0.37 -34.11 -23.76
N VAL A 513 1.10 -34.12 -22.64
CA VAL A 513 2.27 -33.24 -22.40
C VAL A 513 3.55 -34.05 -22.22
N THR A 514 4.56 -33.83 -23.06
CA THR A 514 5.88 -34.49 -23.01
C THR A 514 7.01 -33.48 -22.73
N PHE A 515 8.06 -33.91 -22.03
CA PHE A 515 9.26 -33.10 -21.81
C PHE A 515 10.35 -33.52 -22.79
N VAL A 516 10.84 -32.57 -23.59
CA VAL A 516 11.95 -32.76 -24.53
C VAL A 516 13.30 -32.55 -23.84
N THR A 517 13.31 -31.70 -22.81
CA THR A 517 14.47 -31.44 -21.96
C THR A 517 14.15 -31.79 -20.51
N PRO A 518 15.14 -32.22 -19.70
CA PRO A 518 14.91 -32.54 -18.29
C PRO A 518 14.26 -31.39 -17.52
N SER A 519 13.33 -31.73 -16.64
CA SER A 519 12.55 -30.78 -15.85
C SER A 519 12.30 -31.29 -14.45
N VAL A 520 12.48 -30.43 -13.45
CA VAL A 520 12.12 -30.73 -12.06
C VAL A 520 10.61 -30.97 -11.94
N TYR A 521 9.79 -30.33 -12.77
CA TYR A 521 8.34 -30.58 -12.77
C TYR A 521 7.99 -32.01 -13.22
N GLU A 522 8.84 -32.66 -14.02
CA GLU A 522 8.64 -34.07 -14.39
C GLU A 522 9.00 -35.02 -13.27
N GLU A 523 10.03 -34.68 -12.49
CA GLU A 523 10.46 -35.44 -11.31
C GLU A 523 9.45 -35.35 -10.14
N GLU A 524 8.71 -34.24 -10.05
CA GLU A 524 7.75 -33.95 -8.97
C GLU A 524 6.29 -34.36 -9.27
N MET A 525 5.96 -34.87 -10.46
CA MET A 525 4.62 -35.32 -10.88
C MET A 525 4.27 -36.76 -10.45
#